data_AF-A0A6I4I5F0-F1
#
_entry.id   AF-A0A6I4I5F0-F1
#
_cell.length_a   1.000
_cell.length_b   1.000
_cell.length_c   1.000
_cell.angle_alpha   90.00
_cell.angle_beta   90.00
_cell.angle_gamma   90.00
#
_symmetry.space_group_name_H-M   'P 1'
#
loop_
_entity.id
_entity.type
_entity.pdbx_description
1 polymer ?
#
loop_
_entity_poly.entity_id
_entity_poly.type
_entity_poly.pdbx_seq_one_letter_code
_entity_poly.pdbx_strand_id
1 'polypeptide(L)'
;MNHRIYSLHKIHSSTNFGFDAADYSRFKYGDDAVAARYGTALADGFIQDVLSKNPPTQQLVVISSPYSFIPTATFALKNHFVFRLNRWLAQNGIPVVQEAKVHRTITYKEDYGALDAEQRMSLISNDSFHIDAGFLTGKVLIFLDDIKITGSHERMISKMIREYNLHNETYMLYFAELVNMDIPPTIENYLNYHEVKTIFDLDRVINGGHFIVNTRIVKYILNYDHKDFCIFIEYQSKAFINQLYDMALGNGYHTMDNYSINLNYLRNLLLDHETKLVHHGN
;
A
#
# COMPACT_ATOMS: atom_id res chain seq x y z
N MET A 1 -6.57 -23.19 -12.95
CA MET A 1 -7.03 -21.80 -13.23
C MET A 1 -5.83 -21.05 -13.76
N ASN A 2 -5.96 -20.39 -14.92
CA ASN A 2 -4.88 -19.60 -15.50
C ASN A 2 -5.11 -18.13 -15.12
N HIS A 3 -4.40 -17.63 -14.12
CA HIS A 3 -4.25 -16.19 -13.95
C HIS A 3 -3.17 -15.68 -14.93
N ARG A 4 -3.39 -14.49 -15.46
CA ARG A 4 -2.44 -13.82 -16.37
C ARG A 4 -1.64 -12.81 -15.56
N ILE A 5 -0.33 -12.81 -15.72
CA ILE A 5 0.54 -11.81 -15.09
C ILE A 5 0.85 -10.74 -16.13
N TYR A 6 0.70 -9.47 -15.73
CA TYR A 6 1.20 -8.34 -16.50
C TYR A 6 2.02 -7.44 -15.58
N SER A 7 3.21 -7.08 -16.05
CA SER A 7 4.11 -6.13 -15.41
C SER A 7 4.56 -5.11 -16.45
N LEU A 8 4.47 -3.82 -16.12
CA LEU A 8 4.91 -2.76 -17.04
C LEU A 8 6.44 -2.78 -17.20
N HIS A 9 7.15 -2.87 -16.07
CA HIS A 9 8.60 -2.93 -16.05
C HIS A 9 9.10 -4.32 -15.64
N LYS A 10 10.12 -4.81 -16.35
CA LYS A 10 10.80 -6.08 -16.04
C LYS A 10 12.22 -5.78 -15.57
N ILE A 11 12.51 -6.11 -14.31
CA ILE A 11 13.80 -5.87 -13.68
C ILE A 11 14.71 -7.05 -14.00
N HIS A 12 15.64 -6.81 -14.93
CA HIS A 12 16.69 -7.76 -15.31
C HIS A 12 18.04 -7.46 -14.62
N SER A 13 18.22 -6.25 -14.09
CA SER A 13 19.45 -5.75 -13.49
C SER A 13 19.19 -5.15 -12.11
N SER A 14 20.17 -5.23 -11.22
CA SER A 14 20.15 -4.58 -9.90
C SER A 14 20.41 -3.08 -9.94
N THR A 15 20.70 -2.51 -11.11
CA THR A 15 20.99 -1.07 -11.29
C THR A 15 20.12 -0.39 -12.36
N ASN A 16 19.34 -1.17 -13.11
CA ASN A 16 18.43 -0.65 -14.13
C ASN A 16 17.06 -1.32 -14.00
N PHE A 17 16.09 -0.57 -13.48
CA PHE A 17 14.76 -1.07 -13.13
C PHE A 17 13.68 -0.73 -14.16
N GLY A 18 13.98 0.17 -15.11
CA GLY A 18 12.99 0.76 -16.02
C GLY A 18 12.20 1.94 -15.41
N PHE A 19 12.48 2.28 -14.15
CA PHE A 19 11.96 3.44 -13.42
C PHE A 19 13.02 3.96 -12.45
N ASP A 20 12.83 5.16 -11.92
CA ASP A 20 13.77 5.77 -10.98
C ASP A 20 13.59 5.22 -9.56
N ALA A 21 14.68 4.79 -8.93
CA ALA A 21 14.64 4.18 -7.59
C ALA A 21 14.29 5.21 -6.51
N ALA A 22 14.64 6.48 -6.71
CA ALA A 22 14.32 7.57 -5.79
C ALA A 22 12.81 7.88 -5.83
N ASP A 23 12.23 7.96 -7.03
CA ASP A 23 10.78 8.02 -7.24
C ASP A 23 10.07 6.84 -6.55
N TYR A 24 10.54 5.61 -6.73
CA TYR A 24 9.92 4.46 -6.07
C TYR A 24 9.99 4.55 -4.54
N SER A 25 11.12 4.97 -3.99
CA SER A 25 11.26 5.22 -2.55
C SER A 25 10.22 6.25 -2.08
N ARG A 26 10.15 7.44 -2.71
CA ARG A 26 9.17 8.48 -2.37
C ARG A 26 7.71 8.00 -2.48
N PHE A 27 7.39 7.25 -3.54
CA PHE A 27 6.09 6.62 -3.71
C PHE A 27 5.70 5.75 -2.50
N LYS A 28 6.61 4.90 -2.02
CA LYS A 28 6.37 4.02 -0.88
C LYS A 28 6.15 4.81 0.42
N TYR A 29 6.65 6.04 0.47
CA TYR A 29 6.50 7.00 1.57
C TYR A 29 5.47 8.11 1.31
N GLY A 30 4.57 7.93 0.34
CA GLY A 30 3.34 8.73 0.24
C GLY A 30 3.36 9.88 -0.75
N ASP A 31 4.35 9.92 -1.66
CA ASP A 31 4.34 10.88 -2.76
C ASP A 31 3.29 10.49 -3.82
N ASP A 32 2.14 11.17 -3.78
CA ASP A 32 1.04 10.92 -4.73
C ASP A 32 1.33 11.42 -6.14
N ALA A 33 2.24 12.38 -6.32
CA ALA A 33 2.65 12.81 -7.66
C ALA A 33 3.40 11.68 -8.37
N VAL A 34 4.24 10.94 -7.65
CA VAL A 34 4.85 9.71 -8.18
C VAL A 34 3.79 8.63 -8.41
N ALA A 35 2.89 8.42 -7.44
CA ALA A 35 1.80 7.44 -7.58
C ALA A 35 0.93 7.70 -8.83
N ALA A 36 0.67 8.97 -9.15
CA ALA A 36 -0.07 9.39 -10.33
C ALA A 36 0.63 9.02 -11.64
N ARG A 37 1.94 9.27 -11.73
CA ARG A 37 2.74 8.88 -12.90
C ARG A 37 2.77 7.36 -13.05
N TYR A 38 3.00 6.62 -11.97
CA TYR A 38 3.06 5.16 -12.01
C TYR A 38 1.70 4.53 -12.36
N GLY A 39 0.62 5.00 -11.74
CA GLY A 39 -0.73 4.51 -12.01
C GLY A 39 -1.17 4.79 -13.45
N THR A 40 -0.89 5.99 -13.97
CA THR A 40 -1.20 6.36 -15.35
C THR A 40 -0.38 5.53 -16.34
N ALA A 41 0.93 5.40 -16.13
CA ALA A 41 1.80 4.61 -17.00
C ALA A 41 1.40 3.12 -17.02
N LEU A 42 1.05 2.55 -15.86
CA LEU A 42 0.57 1.18 -15.77
C LEU A 42 -0.76 0.99 -16.53
N ALA A 43 -1.68 1.94 -16.43
CA ALA A 43 -2.93 1.90 -17.17
C ALA A 43 -2.70 1.98 -18.67
N ASP A 44 -1.86 2.91 -19.13
CA ASP A 44 -1.53 3.07 -20.55
C ASP A 44 -0.89 1.81 -21.14
N GLY A 45 0.09 1.23 -20.43
CA GLY A 45 0.72 -0.02 -20.83
C GLY A 45 -0.30 -1.17 -20.90
N PHE A 46 -1.11 -1.35 -19.86
CA PHE A 46 -2.11 -2.42 -19.81
C PHE A 46 -3.18 -2.26 -20.91
N ILE A 47 -3.62 -1.03 -21.19
CA ILE A 47 -4.54 -0.73 -22.29
C ILE A 47 -3.90 -1.10 -23.64
N GLN A 48 -2.69 -0.64 -23.90
CA GLN A 48 -2.00 -0.85 -25.16
C GLN A 48 -1.67 -2.33 -25.39
N ASP A 49 -1.20 -3.02 -24.36
CA ASP A 49 -0.67 -4.36 -24.50
C ASP A 49 -1.73 -5.45 -24.43
N VAL A 50 -2.81 -5.19 -23.68
CA VAL A 50 -3.83 -6.20 -23.34
C VAL A 50 -5.20 -5.78 -23.86
N LEU A 51 -5.78 -4.69 -23.35
CA LEU A 51 -7.20 -4.39 -23.55
C LEU A 51 -7.56 -3.91 -24.96
N SER A 52 -6.67 -3.18 -25.63
CA SER A 52 -6.91 -2.73 -27.02
C SER A 52 -6.88 -3.90 -28.02
N LYS A 53 -6.10 -4.94 -27.71
CA LYS A 53 -6.00 -6.16 -28.53
C LYS A 53 -7.12 -7.15 -28.22
N ASN A 54 -7.57 -7.17 -26.96
CA ASN A 54 -8.65 -8.01 -26.48
C ASN A 54 -9.60 -7.18 -25.61
N PRO A 55 -10.53 -6.43 -26.21
CA PRO A 55 -11.48 -5.61 -25.47
C PRO A 55 -12.28 -6.47 -24.47
N PRO A 56 -12.49 -6.00 -23.23
CA PRO A 56 -13.20 -6.77 -22.22
C PRO A 56 -14.67 -6.95 -22.61
N THR A 57 -15.14 -8.19 -22.58
CA THR A 57 -16.56 -8.54 -22.82
C THR A 57 -17.36 -8.67 -21.52
N GLN A 58 -16.68 -8.70 -20.38
CA GLN A 58 -17.23 -8.82 -19.04
C GLN A 58 -16.87 -7.59 -18.21
N GLN A 59 -17.67 -7.30 -17.18
CA GLN A 59 -17.42 -6.21 -16.24
C GLN A 59 -16.04 -6.37 -15.58
N LEU A 60 -15.22 -5.33 -15.64
CA LEU A 60 -13.93 -5.27 -14.95
C LEU A 60 -14.11 -4.88 -13.48
N VAL A 61 -13.37 -5.54 -12.60
CA VAL A 61 -13.21 -5.16 -11.18
C VAL A 61 -11.74 -4.96 -10.85
N VAL A 62 -11.38 -3.76 -10.42
CA VAL A 62 -10.03 -3.47 -9.91
C VAL A 62 -10.01 -3.69 -8.40
N ILE A 63 -9.02 -4.46 -7.93
CA ILE A 63 -8.87 -4.87 -6.54
C ILE A 63 -7.48 -4.45 -6.07
N SER A 64 -7.42 -3.58 -5.07
CA SER A 64 -6.15 -3.17 -4.47
C SER A 64 -5.59 -4.24 -3.54
N SER A 65 -4.29 -4.16 -3.27
CA SER A 65 -3.63 -4.93 -2.21
C SER A 65 -4.39 -4.85 -0.88
N PRO A 66 -4.46 -5.94 -0.08
CA PRO A 66 -5.22 -5.95 1.16
C PRO A 66 -4.72 -4.92 2.18
N TYR A 67 -5.65 -4.25 2.86
CA TYR A 67 -5.35 -3.38 3.99
C TYR A 67 -6.50 -3.38 4.99
N SER A 68 -6.18 -3.03 6.24
CA SER A 68 -7.17 -2.87 7.30
C SER A 68 -7.77 -1.47 7.22
N PHE A 69 -7.37 -0.54 8.09
CA PHE A 69 -7.85 0.84 8.08
C PHE A 69 -6.99 1.73 7.18
N ILE A 70 -5.68 1.77 7.41
CA ILE A 70 -4.77 2.66 6.65
C ILE A 70 -4.47 2.03 5.28
N PRO A 71 -4.68 2.75 4.16
CA PRO A 71 -4.32 2.26 2.84
C PRO A 71 -2.81 1.99 2.66
N THR A 72 -2.46 1.20 1.63
CA THR A 72 -1.08 1.04 1.17
C THR A 72 -0.70 2.13 0.17
N ALA A 73 0.60 2.32 -0.10
CA ALA A 73 1.05 3.21 -1.18
C ALA A 73 0.44 2.80 -2.54
N THR A 74 0.33 1.49 -2.80
CA THR A 74 -0.35 0.91 -3.96
C THR A 74 -1.80 1.42 -4.12
N PHE A 75 -2.51 1.74 -3.04
CA PHE A 75 -3.87 2.25 -3.14
C PHE A 75 -3.93 3.59 -3.89
N ALA A 76 -2.96 4.49 -3.68
CA ALA A 76 -2.84 5.74 -4.43
C ALA A 76 -2.55 5.48 -5.91
N LEU A 77 -1.60 4.59 -6.21
CA LEU A 77 -1.30 4.13 -7.58
C LEU A 77 -2.56 3.59 -8.28
N LYS A 78 -3.32 2.75 -7.56
CA LYS A 78 -4.58 2.16 -8.05
C LYS A 78 -5.61 3.22 -8.39
N ASN A 79 -5.76 4.29 -7.59
CA ASN A 79 -6.73 5.35 -7.89
C ASN A 79 -6.41 6.00 -9.25
N HIS A 80 -5.15 6.36 -9.47
CA HIS A 80 -4.72 6.97 -10.74
C HIS A 80 -4.81 6.00 -11.92
N PHE A 81 -4.49 4.71 -11.71
CA PHE A 81 -4.73 3.65 -12.69
C PHE A 81 -6.20 3.57 -13.08
N VAL A 82 -7.12 3.53 -12.11
CA VAL A 82 -8.57 3.48 -12.33
C VAL A 82 -9.06 4.72 -13.07
N PHE A 83 -8.61 5.91 -12.69
CA PHE A 83 -9.00 7.15 -13.38
C PHE A 83 -8.58 7.15 -14.84
N ARG A 84 -7.35 6.71 -15.13
CA ARG A 84 -6.85 6.62 -16.50
C ARG A 84 -7.61 5.56 -17.30
N LEU A 85 -7.80 4.38 -16.74
CA LEU A 85 -8.51 3.27 -17.37
C LEU A 85 -9.98 3.63 -17.67
N ASN A 86 -10.69 4.23 -16.71
CA ASN A 86 -12.10 4.62 -16.89
C ASN A 86 -12.28 5.66 -17.99
N ARG A 87 -11.33 6.60 -18.16
CA ARG A 87 -11.36 7.54 -19.28
C ARG A 87 -11.30 6.81 -20.62
N TRP A 88 -10.40 5.84 -20.76
CA TRP A 88 -10.28 5.03 -21.97
C TRP A 88 -11.52 4.16 -22.20
N LEU A 89 -12.04 3.47 -21.17
CA LEU A 89 -13.24 2.64 -21.26
C LEU A 89 -14.45 3.46 -21.73
N ALA A 90 -14.69 4.62 -21.10
CA ALA A 90 -15.80 5.51 -21.45
C ALA A 90 -15.68 6.04 -22.89
N GLN A 91 -14.46 6.41 -23.33
CA GLN A 91 -14.21 6.85 -24.72
C GLN A 91 -14.49 5.76 -25.76
N ASN A 92 -14.41 4.49 -25.39
CA ASN A 92 -14.64 3.34 -26.27
C ASN A 92 -16.04 2.72 -26.08
N GLY A 93 -16.94 3.36 -25.31
CA GLY A 93 -18.28 2.85 -25.05
C GLY A 93 -18.33 1.59 -24.19
N ILE A 94 -17.28 1.33 -23.41
CA ILE A 94 -17.16 0.17 -22.53
C ILE A 94 -17.52 0.59 -21.09
N PRO A 95 -18.24 -0.24 -20.31
CA PRO A 95 -18.51 0.04 -18.91
C PRO A 95 -17.22 0.34 -18.12
N VAL A 96 -17.28 1.40 -17.31
CA VAL A 96 -16.18 1.75 -16.39
C VAL A 96 -15.94 0.63 -15.38
N VAL A 97 -14.73 0.60 -14.80
CA VAL A 97 -14.40 -0.41 -13.80
C VAL A 97 -15.27 -0.26 -12.55
N GLN A 98 -15.55 -1.40 -11.92
CA GLN A 98 -15.97 -1.41 -10.53
C GLN A 98 -14.75 -1.64 -9.65
N GLU A 99 -14.88 -1.33 -8.36
CA GLU A 99 -13.79 -1.52 -7.40
C GLU A 99 -14.25 -2.45 -6.28
N ALA A 100 -13.32 -3.27 -5.78
CA ALA A 100 -13.53 -4.07 -4.58
C ALA A 100 -12.27 -4.02 -3.70
N LYS A 101 -12.46 -4.30 -2.41
CA LYS A 101 -11.39 -4.33 -1.41
C LYS A 101 -11.27 -5.75 -0.85
N VAL A 102 -10.03 -6.23 -0.73
CA VAL A 102 -9.73 -7.36 0.15
C VAL A 102 -9.58 -6.82 1.56
N HIS A 103 -10.50 -7.20 2.45
CA HIS A 103 -10.43 -6.86 3.86
C HIS A 103 -9.44 -7.79 4.54
N ARG A 104 -8.46 -7.21 5.23
CA ARG A 104 -7.52 -7.95 6.06
C ARG A 104 -7.92 -7.84 7.52
N THR A 105 -8.20 -8.96 8.17
CA THR A 105 -8.36 -9.02 9.61
C THR A 105 -7.01 -9.35 10.23
N ILE A 106 -6.52 -8.45 11.10
CA ILE A 106 -5.31 -8.68 11.89
C ILE A 106 -5.75 -9.42 13.16
N THR A 107 -5.46 -10.71 13.23
CA THR A 107 -5.97 -11.59 14.30
C THR A 107 -5.13 -11.52 15.59
N TYR A 108 -4.05 -10.72 15.63
CA TYR A 108 -3.13 -10.70 16.77
C TYR A 108 -3.30 -9.49 17.67
N LYS A 109 -3.80 -9.78 18.88
CA LYS A 109 -3.87 -8.91 20.05
C LYS A 109 -2.97 -9.39 21.22
N GLU A 110 -2.10 -10.39 21.02
CA GLU A 110 -1.36 -11.01 22.13
C GLU A 110 0.17 -10.89 22.01
N ASP A 111 0.81 -10.80 23.18
CA ASP A 111 2.16 -10.36 23.52
C ASP A 111 3.30 -10.94 22.66
N TYR A 112 3.97 -10.06 21.90
CA TYR A 112 5.22 -10.33 21.19
C TYR A 112 6.40 -10.68 22.14
N GLY A 113 6.26 -10.40 23.44
CA GLY A 113 7.33 -10.52 24.43
C GLY A 113 7.68 -11.95 24.85
N ALA A 114 6.83 -12.95 24.58
CA ALA A 114 6.97 -14.29 25.16
C ALA A 114 7.10 -15.45 24.15
N LEU A 115 7.08 -15.19 22.84
CA LEU A 115 6.93 -16.26 21.83
C LEU A 115 8.23 -16.64 21.12
N ASP A 116 8.44 -17.95 20.94
CA ASP A 116 9.58 -18.52 20.22
C ASP A 116 9.43 -18.45 18.67
N ALA A 117 10.46 -18.91 17.96
CA ALA A 117 10.53 -18.81 16.49
C ALA A 117 9.47 -19.66 15.76
N GLU A 118 9.03 -20.77 16.35
CA GLU A 118 8.05 -21.68 15.75
C GLU A 118 6.62 -21.15 15.96
N GLN A 119 6.34 -20.60 17.14
CA GLN A 119 5.11 -19.86 17.44
C GLN A 119 4.99 -18.60 16.58
N ARG A 120 6.09 -17.87 16.33
CA ARG A 120 6.10 -16.73 15.39
C ARG A 120 5.66 -17.11 13.96
N MET A 121 6.01 -18.31 13.50
CA MET A 121 5.67 -18.79 12.16
C MET A 121 4.21 -19.24 12.04
N SER A 122 3.64 -19.82 13.10
CA SER A 122 2.21 -20.18 13.12
C SER A 122 1.29 -18.95 13.17
N LEU A 123 1.77 -17.82 13.73
CA LEU A 123 1.00 -16.59 13.75
C LEU A 123 0.93 -15.88 12.37
N ILE A 124 1.98 -15.97 11.54
CA ILE A 124 1.90 -15.43 10.17
C ILE A 124 0.83 -16.17 9.33
N SER A 125 0.46 -17.39 9.73
CA SER A 125 -0.53 -18.24 9.06
C SER A 125 -1.99 -17.83 9.28
N ASN A 126 -2.35 -16.98 10.27
CA ASN A 126 -3.76 -16.65 10.56
C ASN A 126 -4.20 -15.22 10.17
N ASP A 127 -3.51 -14.53 9.25
CA ASP A 127 -4.16 -13.41 8.54
C ASP A 127 -5.37 -13.97 7.77
N SER A 128 -6.58 -13.51 8.11
CA SER A 128 -7.78 -13.84 7.33
C SER A 128 -8.07 -12.73 6.33
N PHE A 129 -8.35 -13.14 5.09
CA PHE A 129 -8.71 -12.25 4.00
C PHE A 129 -10.17 -12.46 3.64
N HIS A 130 -10.91 -11.36 3.54
CA HIS A 130 -12.32 -11.36 3.22
C HIS A 130 -12.60 -10.55 1.96
N ILE A 131 -13.37 -11.14 1.06
CA ILE A 131 -13.83 -10.52 -0.19
C ILE A 131 -15.25 -10.94 -0.50
N ASP A 132 -16.03 -10.06 -1.13
CA ASP A 132 -17.39 -10.36 -1.55
C ASP A 132 -17.41 -11.21 -2.84
N ALA A 133 -17.37 -12.53 -2.68
CA ALA A 133 -17.38 -13.46 -3.81
C ALA A 133 -18.65 -13.38 -4.67
N GLY A 134 -19.80 -13.05 -4.06
CA GLY A 134 -21.07 -12.88 -4.77
C GLY A 134 -20.99 -11.69 -5.72
N PHE A 135 -20.47 -10.55 -5.24
CA PHE A 135 -20.21 -9.39 -6.07
C PHE A 135 -19.23 -9.67 -7.22
N LEU A 136 -18.22 -10.52 -7.00
CA LEU A 136 -17.20 -10.81 -8.01
C LEU A 136 -17.63 -11.80 -9.09
N THR A 137 -18.71 -12.55 -8.89
CA THR A 137 -19.09 -13.65 -9.78
C THR A 137 -19.34 -13.16 -11.22
N GLY A 138 -18.73 -13.84 -12.20
CA GLY A 138 -18.91 -13.56 -13.64
C GLY A 138 -18.17 -12.32 -14.17
N LYS A 139 -17.29 -11.71 -13.36
CA LYS A 139 -16.49 -10.52 -13.71
C LYS A 139 -15.04 -10.87 -14.03
N VAL A 140 -14.30 -9.94 -14.62
CA VAL A 140 -12.83 -10.04 -14.77
C VAL A 140 -12.18 -9.33 -13.61
N LEU A 141 -11.28 -10.01 -12.91
CA LEU A 141 -10.61 -9.48 -11.72
C LEU A 141 -9.24 -8.96 -12.08
N ILE A 142 -8.91 -7.73 -11.66
CA ILE A 142 -7.59 -7.13 -11.82
C ILE A 142 -7.06 -6.85 -10.42
N PHE A 143 -6.19 -7.74 -9.92
CA PHE A 143 -5.46 -7.52 -8.68
C PHE A 143 -4.23 -6.68 -8.98
N LEU A 144 -4.12 -5.53 -8.34
CA LEU A 144 -3.07 -4.55 -8.59
C LEU A 144 -2.16 -4.43 -7.38
N ASP A 145 -0.86 -4.67 -7.59
CA ASP A 145 0.20 -4.38 -6.62
C ASP A 145 1.33 -3.54 -7.26
N ASP A 146 2.25 -3.03 -6.44
CA ASP A 146 3.32 -2.17 -6.95
C ASP A 146 4.47 -2.96 -7.58
N ILE A 147 5.02 -3.96 -6.88
CA ILE A 147 6.15 -4.74 -7.38
C ILE A 147 6.03 -6.23 -7.05
N LYS A 148 6.35 -7.09 -8.02
CA LYS A 148 6.48 -8.53 -7.81
C LYS A 148 7.94 -8.91 -7.62
N ILE A 149 8.32 -9.31 -6.41
CA ILE A 149 9.68 -9.78 -6.08
C ILE A 149 9.72 -11.31 -5.92
N THR A 150 9.04 -11.84 -4.89
CA THR A 150 9.05 -13.28 -4.57
C THR A 150 7.74 -14.01 -4.92
N GLY A 151 6.75 -13.28 -5.43
CA GLY A 151 5.39 -13.81 -5.70
C GLY A 151 4.56 -14.13 -4.45
N SER A 152 4.95 -13.63 -3.27
CA SER A 152 4.18 -13.83 -2.02
C SER A 152 2.75 -13.31 -2.13
N HIS A 153 2.57 -12.13 -2.73
CA HIS A 153 1.25 -11.54 -3.00
C HIS A 153 0.40 -12.46 -3.90
N GLU A 154 0.98 -12.93 -5.01
CA GLU A 154 0.31 -13.85 -5.94
C GLU A 154 -0.12 -15.15 -5.25
N ARG A 155 0.72 -15.73 -4.38
CA ARG A 155 0.37 -16.92 -3.58
C ARG A 155 -0.81 -16.65 -2.65
N MET A 156 -0.83 -15.49 -1.98
CA MET A 156 -1.91 -15.07 -1.09
C MET A 156 -3.22 -14.89 -1.85
N ILE A 157 -3.21 -14.18 -2.97
CA ILE A 157 -4.40 -14.01 -3.82
C ILE A 157 -4.86 -15.35 -4.40
N SER A 158 -3.94 -16.22 -4.83
CA SER A 158 -4.28 -17.56 -5.31
C SER A 158 -4.92 -18.43 -4.23
N LYS A 159 -4.47 -18.31 -2.98
CA LYS A 159 -5.09 -18.97 -1.83
C LYS A 159 -6.51 -18.45 -1.63
N MET A 160 -6.71 -17.14 -1.61
CA MET A 160 -8.03 -16.51 -1.47
C MET A 160 -8.99 -16.94 -2.60
N ILE A 161 -8.55 -16.90 -3.86
CA ILE A 161 -9.36 -17.35 -5.01
C ILE A 161 -9.86 -18.79 -4.84
N ARG A 162 -8.99 -19.69 -4.36
CA ARG A 162 -9.38 -21.08 -4.08
C ARG A 162 -10.34 -21.20 -2.90
N GLU A 163 -10.09 -20.47 -1.80
CA GLU A 163 -10.93 -20.50 -0.60
C GLU A 163 -12.35 -20.01 -0.87
N TYR A 164 -12.50 -18.97 -1.69
CA TYR A 164 -13.80 -18.42 -2.09
C TYR A 164 -14.39 -19.09 -3.35
N ASN A 165 -13.74 -20.13 -3.88
CA ASN A 165 -14.12 -20.84 -5.11
C ASN A 165 -14.43 -19.90 -6.29
N LEU A 166 -13.58 -18.90 -6.50
CA LEU A 166 -13.71 -17.94 -7.59
C LEU A 166 -13.20 -18.54 -8.89
N HIS A 167 -14.01 -18.52 -9.95
CA HIS A 167 -13.68 -19.06 -11.28
C HIS A 167 -13.43 -17.98 -12.33
N ASN A 168 -13.17 -16.76 -11.89
CA ASN A 168 -13.03 -15.59 -12.74
C ASN A 168 -11.76 -15.61 -13.58
N GLU A 169 -11.82 -15.01 -14.78
CA GLU A 169 -10.62 -14.55 -15.45
C GLU A 169 -9.94 -13.50 -14.56
N THR A 170 -8.64 -13.69 -14.32
CA THR A 170 -7.90 -12.90 -13.34
C THR A 170 -6.58 -12.42 -13.92
N TYR A 171 -6.32 -11.11 -13.77
CA TYR A 171 -5.04 -10.47 -14.02
C TYR A 171 -4.35 -10.15 -12.69
N MET A 172 -3.10 -10.56 -12.58
CA MET A 172 -2.16 -10.08 -11.56
C MET A 172 -1.33 -8.98 -12.18
N LEU A 173 -1.60 -7.75 -11.80
CA LEU A 173 -1.08 -6.54 -12.41
C LEU A 173 -0.05 -5.88 -11.50
N TYR A 174 1.14 -5.61 -12.03
CA TYR A 174 2.23 -5.00 -11.29
C TYR A 174 2.84 -3.81 -12.04
N PHE A 175 3.27 -2.78 -11.33
CA PHE A 175 4.08 -1.73 -11.95
C PHE A 175 5.45 -2.28 -12.37
N ALA A 176 6.07 -3.12 -11.53
CA ALA A 176 7.33 -3.78 -11.86
C ALA A 176 7.37 -5.24 -11.43
N GLU A 177 8.22 -6.03 -12.07
CA GLU A 177 8.47 -7.44 -11.74
C GLU A 177 9.96 -7.77 -11.78
N LEU A 178 10.48 -8.37 -10.72
CA LEU A 178 11.79 -8.99 -10.69
C LEU A 178 11.73 -10.31 -11.46
N VAL A 179 12.30 -10.31 -12.67
CA VAL A 179 12.33 -11.48 -13.56
C VAL A 179 13.68 -12.19 -13.54
N ASN A 180 14.74 -11.51 -13.11
CA ASN A 180 16.06 -12.12 -12.93
C ASN A 180 16.16 -12.78 -11.55
N MET A 181 16.22 -14.12 -11.55
CA MET A 181 16.28 -14.94 -10.32
C MET A 181 17.63 -14.89 -9.61
N ASP A 182 18.69 -14.38 -10.27
CA ASP A 182 20.01 -14.23 -9.66
C ASP A 182 20.10 -12.99 -8.75
N ILE A 183 19.13 -12.07 -8.87
CA ILE A 183 19.05 -10.88 -8.02
C ILE A 183 18.35 -11.25 -6.71
N PRO A 184 19.00 -11.02 -5.54
CA PRO A 184 18.38 -11.32 -4.26
C PRO A 184 17.10 -10.51 -4.01
N PRO A 185 16.07 -11.09 -3.35
CA PRO A 185 14.85 -10.37 -2.98
C PRO A 185 15.06 -9.11 -2.13
N THR A 186 16.22 -8.95 -1.50
CA THR A 186 16.60 -7.75 -0.75
C THR A 186 16.68 -6.50 -1.62
N ILE A 187 16.65 -6.63 -2.95
CA ILE A 187 16.49 -5.49 -3.87
C ILE A 187 15.23 -4.67 -3.56
N GLU A 188 14.17 -5.28 -3.04
CA GLU A 188 12.97 -4.53 -2.62
C GLU A 188 13.29 -3.55 -1.50
N ASN A 189 14.11 -3.96 -0.52
CA ASN A 189 14.54 -3.08 0.56
C ASN A 189 15.44 -1.96 0.04
N TYR A 190 16.34 -2.26 -0.89
CA TYR A 190 17.12 -1.22 -1.55
C TYR A 190 16.23 -0.18 -2.23
N LEU A 191 15.22 -0.60 -2.99
CA LEU A 191 14.28 0.30 -3.65
C LEU A 191 13.44 1.11 -2.64
N ASN A 192 12.93 0.45 -1.59
CA ASN A 192 12.13 1.11 -0.55
C ASN A 192 12.90 2.25 0.13
N TYR A 193 14.16 2.01 0.50
CA TYR A 193 14.99 2.95 1.28
C TYR A 193 16.03 3.71 0.44
N HIS A 194 15.85 3.76 -0.89
CA HIS A 194 16.83 4.39 -1.78
C HIS A 194 17.04 5.88 -1.45
N GLU A 195 15.94 6.60 -1.22
CA GLU A 195 15.95 8.03 -0.92
C GLU A 195 15.60 8.33 0.54
N VAL A 196 14.53 7.72 1.07
CA VAL A 196 14.14 7.88 2.47
C VAL A 196 14.94 6.90 3.33
N LYS A 197 15.93 7.41 4.06
CA LYS A 197 16.84 6.60 4.88
C LYS A 197 16.57 6.77 6.38
N THR A 198 16.11 7.96 6.76
CA THR A 198 15.81 8.37 8.12
C THR A 198 14.42 8.99 8.20
N ILE A 199 13.88 9.14 9.41
CA ILE A 199 12.61 9.83 9.63
C ILE A 199 12.63 11.27 9.11
N PHE A 200 13.78 11.95 9.15
CA PHE A 200 13.94 13.33 8.70
C PHE A 200 13.87 13.47 7.18
N ASP A 201 14.16 12.42 6.42
CA ASP A 201 14.02 12.44 4.96
C ASP A 201 12.53 12.52 4.54
N LEU A 202 11.59 12.19 5.44
CA LEU A 202 10.15 12.30 5.20
C LEU A 202 9.69 13.74 5.06
N ASP A 203 10.40 14.73 5.59
CA ASP A 203 9.98 16.13 5.54
C ASP A 203 9.75 16.60 4.10
N ARG A 204 10.59 16.16 3.17
CA ARG A 204 10.45 16.49 1.75
C ARG A 204 9.21 15.87 1.13
N VAL A 205 8.84 14.66 1.56
CA VAL A 205 7.68 13.93 1.05
C VAL A 205 6.39 14.50 1.64
N ILE A 206 6.35 14.73 2.95
CA ILE A 206 5.20 15.27 3.67
C ILE A 206 4.89 16.70 3.22
N ASN A 207 5.91 17.54 3.07
CA ASN A 207 5.74 18.94 2.69
C ASN A 207 5.78 19.17 1.16
N GLY A 208 5.83 18.11 0.36
CA GLY A 208 5.90 18.18 -1.11
C GLY A 208 4.59 18.57 -1.81
N GLY A 209 3.51 18.84 -1.06
CA GLY A 209 2.22 19.30 -1.58
C GLY A 209 1.29 18.19 -2.11
N HIS A 210 1.79 16.96 -2.26
CA HIS A 210 1.06 15.80 -2.77
C HIS A 210 1.14 14.59 -1.82
N PHE A 211 1.26 14.86 -0.52
CA PHE A 211 1.42 13.81 0.46
C PHE A 211 0.11 13.05 0.71
N ILE A 212 0.18 11.71 0.68
CA ILE A 212 -0.89 10.83 1.13
C ILE A 212 -0.35 9.86 2.18
N VAL A 213 -0.99 9.86 3.35
CA VAL A 213 -0.67 8.94 4.43
C VAL A 213 -0.96 7.49 4.03
N ASN A 214 -0.04 6.59 4.37
CA ASN A 214 -0.18 5.16 4.13
C ASN A 214 0.42 4.35 5.30
N THR A 215 0.10 3.06 5.36
CA THR A 215 0.47 2.20 6.49
C THR A 215 1.98 2.11 6.73
N ARG A 216 2.83 2.19 5.68
CA ARG A 216 4.30 2.13 5.84
C ARG A 216 4.79 3.35 6.61
N ILE A 217 4.34 4.54 6.25
CA ILE A 217 4.80 5.79 6.87
C ILE A 217 4.41 5.81 8.36
N VAL A 218 3.15 5.49 8.67
CA VAL A 218 2.67 5.48 10.06
C VAL A 218 3.49 4.51 10.91
N LYS A 219 3.72 3.28 10.41
CA LYS A 219 4.56 2.30 11.11
C LYS A 219 6.02 2.74 11.22
N TYR A 220 6.56 3.35 10.18
CA TYR A 220 7.95 3.79 10.12
C TYR A 220 8.21 4.91 11.12
N ILE A 221 7.32 5.90 11.20
CA ILE A 221 7.36 6.98 12.17
C ILE A 221 7.18 6.45 13.60
N LEU A 222 6.15 5.64 13.87
CA LEU A 222 5.87 5.19 15.24
C LEU A 222 6.88 4.18 15.79
N ASN A 223 7.56 3.40 14.95
CA ASN A 223 8.64 2.49 15.38
C ASN A 223 10.01 3.18 15.45
N TYR A 224 10.12 4.47 15.10
CA TYR A 224 11.41 5.15 15.14
C TYR A 224 11.89 5.36 16.57
N ASP A 225 13.20 5.56 16.76
CA ASP A 225 13.75 5.87 18.08
C ASP A 225 13.03 7.07 18.70
N HIS A 226 12.69 6.97 19.98
CA HIS A 226 11.84 7.95 20.64
C HIS A 226 12.43 9.36 20.62
N LYS A 227 13.75 9.50 20.74
CA LYS A 227 14.40 10.82 20.75
C LYS A 227 14.28 11.49 19.39
N ASP A 228 14.63 10.77 18.33
CA ASP A 228 14.55 11.29 16.96
C ASP A 228 13.10 11.50 16.52
N PHE A 229 12.18 10.65 16.97
CA PHE A 229 10.75 10.81 16.80
C PHE A 229 10.25 12.13 17.39
N CYS A 230 10.59 12.43 18.65
CA CYS A 230 10.18 13.68 19.31
C CYS A 230 10.67 14.90 18.52
N ILE A 231 11.95 14.90 18.12
CA ILE A 231 12.54 15.97 17.31
C ILE A 231 11.75 16.11 16.01
N PHE A 232 11.51 15.02 15.28
CA PHE A 232 10.77 15.06 14.02
C PHE A 232 9.36 15.64 14.20
N ILE A 233 8.62 15.19 15.21
CA ILE A 233 7.23 15.61 15.47
C ILE A 233 7.15 17.09 15.85
N GLU A 234 8.12 17.64 16.59
CA GLU A 234 8.15 19.06 16.97
C GLU A 234 8.17 20.01 15.76
N TYR A 235 8.72 19.57 14.62
CA TYR A 235 8.74 20.34 13.38
C TYR A 235 7.53 20.09 12.45
N GLN A 236 6.64 19.16 12.80
CA GLN A 236 5.47 18.87 11.98
C GLN A 236 4.28 19.78 12.26
N SER A 237 3.44 19.98 11.24
CA SER A 237 2.18 20.70 11.42
C SER A 237 1.23 19.96 12.35
N LYS A 238 0.42 20.71 13.11
CA LYS A 238 -0.67 20.13 13.93
C LYS A 238 -1.62 19.26 13.10
N ALA A 239 -1.88 19.62 11.84
CA ALA A 239 -2.75 18.85 10.97
C ALA A 239 -2.17 17.46 10.67
N PHE A 240 -0.86 17.39 10.38
CA PHE A 240 -0.17 16.12 10.17
C PHE A 240 -0.15 15.28 11.45
N ILE A 241 0.13 15.87 12.61
CA ILE A 241 0.16 15.18 13.90
C ILE A 241 -1.21 14.55 14.22
N ASN A 242 -2.30 15.27 14.00
CA ASN A 242 -3.66 14.73 14.15
C ASN A 242 -3.91 13.58 13.18
N GLN A 243 -3.60 13.77 11.89
CA GLN A 243 -3.77 12.71 10.89
C GLN A 243 -2.97 11.45 11.24
N LEU A 244 -1.70 11.59 11.66
CA LEU A 244 -0.86 10.48 12.09
C LEU A 244 -1.49 9.72 13.27
N TYR A 245 -1.97 10.46 14.27
CA TYR A 245 -2.62 9.89 15.45
C TYR A 245 -3.91 9.16 15.08
N ASP A 246 -4.80 9.77 14.30
CA ASP A 246 -6.07 9.19 13.86
C ASP A 246 -5.85 7.93 13.00
N MET A 247 -4.88 7.96 12.09
CA MET A 247 -4.52 6.78 11.29
C MET A 247 -4.04 5.63 12.16
N ALA A 248 -3.18 5.92 13.16
CA ALA A 248 -2.69 4.93 14.09
C ALA A 248 -3.81 4.32 14.95
N LEU A 249 -4.73 5.15 15.45
CA LEU A 249 -5.89 4.70 16.21
C LEU A 249 -6.81 3.83 15.35
N GLY A 250 -7.14 4.27 14.14
CA GLY A 250 -8.01 3.52 13.22
C GLY A 250 -7.46 2.16 12.84
N ASN A 251 -6.13 2.00 12.81
CA ASN A 251 -5.48 0.71 12.59
C ASN A 251 -5.20 -0.09 13.87
N GLY A 252 -5.70 0.35 15.03
CA GLY A 252 -5.58 -0.35 16.31
C GLY A 252 -4.19 -0.28 16.95
N TYR A 253 -3.30 0.62 16.53
CA TYR A 253 -1.93 0.65 17.04
C TYR A 253 -1.82 1.05 18.52
N HIS A 254 -2.88 1.63 19.09
CA HIS A 254 -2.97 1.89 20.53
C HIS A 254 -3.06 0.63 21.39
N THR A 255 -3.35 -0.53 20.81
CA THR A 255 -3.37 -1.81 21.52
C THR A 255 -2.07 -2.60 21.35
N MET A 256 -1.00 -1.97 20.83
CA MET A 256 0.25 -2.64 20.52
C MET A 256 1.43 -1.94 21.22
N ASP A 257 2.16 -2.69 22.04
CA ASP A 257 3.21 -2.14 22.91
C ASP A 257 4.36 -1.47 22.16
N ASN A 258 4.72 -2.00 20.98
CA ASN A 258 5.81 -1.48 20.17
C ASN A 258 5.56 -0.04 19.68
N TYR A 259 4.31 0.42 19.64
CA TYR A 259 3.97 1.80 19.28
C TYR A 259 3.66 2.69 20.49
N SER A 260 3.52 2.11 21.68
CA SER A 260 2.96 2.78 22.86
C SER A 260 3.70 4.05 23.26
N ILE A 261 5.04 4.04 23.26
CA ILE A 261 5.87 5.19 23.68
C ILE A 261 5.60 6.40 22.78
N ASN A 262 5.80 6.24 21.47
CA ASN A 262 5.65 7.33 20.49
C ASN A 262 4.18 7.74 20.33
N LEU A 263 3.23 6.80 20.39
CA LEU A 263 1.82 7.11 20.28
C LEU A 263 1.27 7.86 21.51
N ASN A 264 1.74 7.53 22.72
CA ASN A 264 1.40 8.27 23.94
C ASN A 264 1.97 9.69 23.91
N TYR A 265 3.16 9.89 23.34
CA TYR A 265 3.71 11.22 23.13
C TYR A 265 2.81 12.08 22.24
N LEU A 266 2.33 11.55 21.10
CA LEU A 266 1.38 12.25 20.23
C LEU A 266 0.09 12.62 20.96
N ARG A 267 -0.46 11.68 21.73
CA ARG A 267 -1.68 11.91 22.52
C ARG A 267 -1.49 13.08 23.49
N ASN A 268 -0.40 13.08 24.25
CA ASN A 268 -0.14 14.11 25.25
C ASN A 268 0.06 15.48 24.58
N LEU A 269 0.80 15.53 23.47
CA LEU A 269 1.01 16.75 22.69
C LEU A 269 -0.33 17.35 22.24
N LEU A 270 -1.25 16.52 21.73
CA LEU A 270 -2.56 16.97 21.29
C LEU A 270 -3.45 17.50 22.45
N LEU A 271 -3.43 16.84 23.61
CA LEU A 271 -4.19 17.27 24.81
C LEU A 271 -3.66 18.59 25.39
N ASP A 272 -2.33 18.77 25.45
CA ASP A 272 -1.71 20.00 25.95
C ASP A 272 -2.06 21.22 25.07
N HIS A 273 -2.19 21.00 23.76
CA HIS A 273 -2.61 22.05 22.83
C HIS A 273 -4.07 22.47 22.98
N GLU A 274 -4.97 21.56 23.37
CA GLU A 274 -6.36 21.91 23.68
C GLU A 274 -6.47 22.72 24.96
N THR A 275 -5.70 22.34 25.98
CA THR A 275 -5.71 23.01 27.29
C THR A 275 -5.18 24.45 27.21
N LYS A 276 -4.18 24.72 26.35
CA LYS A 276 -3.64 26.08 26.14
C LYS A 276 -4.59 27.03 25.40
N LEU A 277 -5.49 26.50 24.55
CA LEU A 277 -6.49 27.34 23.85
C LEU A 277 -7.60 27.83 24.81
N VAL A 278 -7.94 27.03 25.83
CA VAL A 278 -8.93 27.41 26.85
C VAL A 278 -8.43 28.55 27.75
N HIS A 279 -7.11 28.65 27.98
CA HIS A 279 -6.53 29.67 28.87
C HIS A 279 -6.32 31.06 28.22
N HIS A 280 -6.41 31.17 26.90
CA HIS A 280 -6.27 32.46 26.18
C HIS A 280 -7.59 32.98 25.58
N GLY A 281 -8.72 32.36 25.95
CA GLY A 281 -10.06 32.69 25.44
C GLY A 281 -11.03 33.24 26.50
N ASN A 282 -10.55 34.09 27.42
CA ASN A 282 -11.39 34.91 28.30
C ASN A 282 -10.97 36.38 28.23
#